data_AF-A0A538FX40-F1
#
_entry.id   AF-A0A538FX40-F1
#
_cell.length_a   1.000
_cell.length_b   1.000
_cell.length_c   1.000
_cell.angle_alpha   90.00
_cell.angle_beta   90.00
_cell.angle_gamma   90.00
#
_symmetry.space_group_name_H-M   'P 1'
#
loop_
_entity.id
_entity.type
_entity.pdbx_description
1 polymer ?
#
loop_
_entity_poly.entity_id
_entity_poly.type
_entity_poly.pdbx_seq_one_letter_code
_entity_poly.pdbx_strand_id
1 'polypeptide(L)'
;MEILAALLGLLGGILAGLFGVGGGILFVPTLVLVLGLTQVHAEATSLLAILPAVVAGAWRQQRYGNVDWRAALIVGLGSIAGVEGGVELAKALSEDVLRRLFAVFMFVVAASLAWRAFRAQPAYPSDDDSDRSRGPSFRRV
;
A
#
# COMPACT_ATOMS: atom_id res chain seq x y z
N MET A 1 17.51 19.83 6.44
CA MET A 1 16.94 19.05 5.32
C MET A 1 16.71 17.59 5.70
N GLU A 2 17.68 16.93 6.32
CA GLU A 2 17.57 15.50 6.69
C GLU A 2 16.43 15.19 7.69
N ILE A 3 16.20 16.06 8.68
CA ILE A 3 15.13 15.91 9.67
C ILE A 3 13.73 16.02 9.03
N LEU A 4 13.59 16.86 8.01
CA LEU A 4 12.33 17.01 7.26
C LEU A 4 12.04 15.76 6.44
N ALA A 5 13.07 15.20 5.79
CA ALA A 5 12.96 13.94 5.05
C ALA A 5 12.57 12.78 5.98
N ALA A 6 13.16 12.71 7.18
CA ALA A 6 12.82 11.70 8.19
C ALA A 6 11.37 11.83 8.68
N LEU A 7 10.90 13.06 8.96
CA LEU A 7 9.52 13.31 9.37
C LEU A 7 8.51 12.96 8.28
N LEU A 8 8.80 13.32 7.03
CA LEU A 8 7.95 12.97 5.89
C LEU A 8 7.95 11.48 5.62
N GLY A 9 9.09 10.81 5.79
CA GLY A 9 9.17 9.35 5.73
C GLY A 9 8.35 8.67 6.83
N LEU A 10 8.42 9.18 8.06
CA LEU A 10 7.63 8.67 9.17
C LEU A 10 6.12 8.85 8.92
N LEU A 11 5.70 10.06 8.54
CA LEU A 11 4.30 10.38 8.29
C LEU A 11 3.77 9.61 7.07
N GLY A 12 4.57 9.54 6.00
CA GLY A 12 4.30 8.74 4.82
C GLY A 12 4.15 7.26 5.16
N GLY A 13 4.98 6.71 6.04
CA GLY A 13 4.91 5.32 6.50
C GLY A 13 3.69 5.02 7.36
N ILE A 14 3.28 5.96 8.22
CA ILE A 14 2.04 5.84 9.01
C ILE A 14 0.82 5.85 8.08
N LEU A 15 0.74 6.82 7.17
CA LEU A 15 -0.33 6.91 6.18
C LEU A 15 -0.35 5.67 5.27
N ALA A 16 0.83 5.20 4.83
CA ALA A 16 1.00 3.99 4.05
C ALA A 16 0.39 2.75 4.72
N GLY A 17 0.69 2.57 6.00
CA GLY A 17 0.16 1.48 6.81
C GLY A 17 -1.34 1.62 7.03
N LEU A 18 -1.84 2.85 7.18
CA LEU A 18 -3.26 3.12 7.39
C LEU A 18 -4.10 2.84 6.13
N PHE A 19 -3.61 3.21 4.95
CA PHE A 19 -4.30 2.96 3.68
C PHE A 19 -4.14 1.52 3.17
N GLY A 20 -3.18 0.76 3.71
CA GLY A 20 -2.95 -0.64 3.34
C GLY A 20 -2.42 -0.87 1.91
N VAL A 21 -2.21 0.20 1.13
CA VAL A 21 -1.69 0.13 -0.25
C VAL A 21 -0.16 0.12 -0.31
N GLY A 22 0.53 0.28 0.83
CA GLY A 22 1.99 0.24 0.88
C GLY A 22 2.64 1.52 0.35
N GLY A 23 2.18 2.71 0.76
CA GLY A 23 2.97 3.95 0.89
C GLY A 23 3.61 4.64 -0.32
N GLY A 24 4.02 3.92 -1.36
CA GLY A 24 4.82 4.43 -2.47
C GLY A 24 4.12 5.56 -3.22
N ILE A 25 2.80 5.47 -3.32
CA ILE A 25 1.92 6.48 -3.94
C ILE A 25 2.09 7.85 -3.27
N LEU A 26 2.31 7.91 -1.95
CA LEU A 26 2.47 9.17 -1.22
C LEU A 26 3.94 9.57 -1.11
N PHE A 27 4.85 8.59 -1.00
CA PHE A 27 6.28 8.86 -0.82
C PHE A 27 6.91 9.53 -2.04
N VAL A 28 6.65 9.05 -3.25
CA VAL A 28 7.26 9.59 -4.47
C VAL A 28 6.91 11.07 -4.70
N PRO A 29 5.62 11.50 -4.72
CA PRO A 29 5.30 12.92 -4.91
C PRO A 29 5.81 13.78 -3.75
N THR A 30 5.83 13.26 -2.52
CA THR A 30 6.38 14.00 -1.38
C THR A 30 7.89 14.24 -1.53
N LEU A 31 8.65 13.23 -1.96
CA LEU A 31 10.09 13.36 -2.21
C LEU A 31 10.39 14.29 -3.39
N VAL A 32 9.64 14.17 -4.49
CA VAL A 32 9.82 15.03 -5.68
C VAL A 32 9.45 16.49 -5.37
N LEU A 33 8.31 16.72 -4.72
CA LEU A 33 7.81 18.09 -4.45
C LEU A 33 8.58 18.80 -3.34
N VAL A 34 9.12 18.08 -2.36
CA VAL A 34 9.78 18.68 -1.19
C VAL A 34 11.31 18.69 -1.31
N LEU A 35 11.93 17.66 -1.88
CA LEU A 35 13.39 17.56 -1.97
C LEU A 35 13.96 17.92 -3.35
N GLY A 36 13.13 18.10 -4.38
CA GLY A 36 13.57 18.48 -5.72
C GLY A 36 14.51 17.45 -6.38
N LEU A 37 14.45 16.20 -5.93
CA LEU A 37 15.23 15.10 -6.49
C LEU A 37 14.74 14.77 -7.90
N THR A 38 15.67 14.32 -8.74
CA THR A 38 15.32 13.76 -10.05
C THR A 38 14.35 12.59 -9.86
N GLN A 39 13.44 12.40 -10.81
CA GLN A 39 12.33 11.45 -10.68
C GLN A 39 12.82 10.03 -10.32
N VAL A 40 13.91 9.60 -10.96
CA VAL A 40 14.54 8.29 -10.72
C VAL A 40 15.10 8.15 -9.30
N HIS A 41 15.73 9.21 -8.76
CA HIS A 41 16.26 9.16 -7.40
C HIS A 41 15.14 9.17 -6.35
N ALA A 42 14.09 9.96 -6.56
CA ALA A 42 12.95 9.98 -5.65
C ALA A 42 12.25 8.61 -5.58
N GLU A 43 12.10 7.92 -6.71
CA GLU A 43 11.54 6.57 -6.76
C GLU A 43 12.45 5.56 -6.02
N ALA A 44 13.75 5.57 -6.27
CA ALA A 44 14.70 4.69 -5.59
C ALA A 44 14.73 4.92 -4.06
N THR A 45 14.73 6.17 -3.61
CA THR A 45 14.69 6.52 -2.18
C THR A 45 13.37 6.11 -1.54
N SER A 46 12.24 6.24 -2.24
CA SER A 46 10.93 5.81 -1.73
C SER A 46 10.86 4.31 -1.50
N LEU A 47 11.43 3.51 -2.42
CA LEU A 47 11.49 2.06 -2.30
C LEU A 47 12.31 1.64 -1.09
N LEU A 48 13.47 2.28 -0.89
CA LEU A 48 14.31 2.04 0.27
C LEU A 48 13.58 2.40 1.58
N ALA A 49 12.89 3.53 1.60
CA ALA A 49 12.15 4.00 2.77
C ALA A 49 10.98 3.08 3.15
N ILE A 50 10.43 2.32 2.21
CA ILE A 50 9.33 1.38 2.43
C ILE A 50 9.78 0.04 3.04
N LEU A 51 11.05 -0.34 2.87
CA LEU A 51 11.57 -1.63 3.37
C LEU A 51 11.27 -1.89 4.86
N PRO A 52 11.52 -0.96 5.80
CA PRO A 52 11.25 -1.21 7.22
C PRO A 52 9.77 -1.48 7.50
N ALA A 53 8.88 -0.77 6.81
CA ALA A 53 7.44 -0.95 6.95
C ALA A 53 6.99 -2.32 6.41
N VAL A 54 7.52 -2.76 5.28
CA VAL A 54 7.22 -4.08 4.69
C VAL A 54 7.75 -5.19 5.58
N VAL A 55 8.97 -5.06 6.13
CA VAL A 55 9.55 -6.05 7.05
C VAL A 55 8.71 -6.16 8.32
N ALA A 56 8.33 -5.04 8.92
CA ALA A 56 7.47 -5.03 10.11
C ALA A 56 6.08 -5.63 9.82
N GLY A 57 5.49 -5.28 8.67
CA GLY A 57 4.21 -5.84 8.21
C GLY A 57 4.27 -7.34 7.96
N ALA A 58 5.29 -7.81 7.24
CA ALA A 58 5.51 -9.22 6.96
C ALA A 58 5.74 -10.03 8.24
N TRP A 59 6.54 -9.51 9.18
CA TRP A 59 6.76 -10.16 10.47
C TRP A 59 5.48 -10.27 11.29
N ARG A 60 4.67 -9.21 11.32
CA ARG A 60 3.36 -9.22 11.98
C ARG A 60 2.41 -10.22 11.32
N GLN A 61 2.38 -10.29 9.99
CA GLN A 61 1.53 -11.23 9.26
C GLN A 61 1.96 -12.69 9.45
N GLN A 62 3.26 -12.93 9.56
CA GLN A 62 3.83 -14.24 9.87
C GLN A 62 3.40 -14.71 11.26
N ARG A 63 3.35 -13.80 12.24
CA ARG A 63 2.82 -14.09 13.59
C ARG A 63 1.33 -14.48 13.60
N TYR A 64 0.54 -13.98 12.66
CA TYR A 64 -0.87 -14.35 12.50
C TYR A 64 -1.09 -15.65 11.71
N GLY A 65 -0.03 -16.31 11.22
CA GLY A 65 -0.13 -17.56 10.46
C GLY A 65 -0.74 -17.40 9.06
N ASN A 66 -0.90 -16.17 8.59
CA ASN A 66 -1.62 -15.84 7.36
C ASN A 66 -0.69 -15.63 6.16
N VAL A 67 0.53 -16.16 6.21
CA VAL A 67 1.55 -16.02 5.17
C VAL A 67 1.59 -17.26 4.31
N ASP A 68 1.15 -17.12 3.06
CA ASP A 68 1.38 -18.13 2.03
C ASP A 68 2.78 -17.92 1.44
N TRP A 69 3.71 -18.76 1.89
CA TRP A 69 5.11 -18.72 1.45
C TRP A 69 5.28 -19.06 -0.03
N ARG A 70 4.38 -19.85 -0.63
CA ARG A 70 4.45 -20.15 -2.08
C ARG A 70 4.06 -18.93 -2.89
N ALA A 71 2.96 -18.27 -2.52
CA ALA A 71 2.56 -17.01 -3.15
C ALA A 71 3.64 -15.94 -2.98
N ALA A 72 4.21 -15.80 -1.77
CA ALA A 72 5.30 -14.85 -1.51
C ALA A 72 6.53 -15.12 -2.38
N LEU A 73 6.91 -16.39 -2.58
CA LEU A 73 8.06 -16.75 -3.41
C LEU A 73 7.82 -16.46 -4.89
N ILE A 74 6.64 -16.82 -5.42
CA ILE A 74 6.28 -16.58 -6.82
C ILE A 74 6.24 -15.08 -7.11
N VAL A 75 5.57 -14.31 -6.24
CA VAL A 75 5.49 -12.85 -6.37
C VAL A 75 6.87 -12.22 -6.19
N GLY A 76 7.67 -12.68 -5.23
CA GLY A 76 9.02 -12.16 -4.99
C GLY A 76 9.94 -12.36 -6.20
N LEU A 77 9.99 -13.58 -6.74
CA LEU A 77 10.79 -13.89 -7.93
C LEU A 77 10.30 -13.14 -9.18
N GLY A 78 8.97 -13.09 -9.39
CA GLY A 78 8.39 -12.32 -10.48
C GLY A 78 8.68 -10.82 -10.36
N SER A 79 8.72 -10.29 -9.13
CA SER A 79 9.04 -8.89 -8.87
C SER A 79 10.49 -8.57 -9.20
N ILE A 80 11.44 -9.48 -8.93
CA ILE A 80 12.86 -9.27 -9.30
C ILE A 80 13.00 -9.08 -10.81
N ALA A 81 12.43 -10.01 -11.59
CA ALA A 81 12.46 -9.95 -13.05
C ALA A 81 11.73 -8.69 -13.59
N GLY A 82 10.60 -8.34 -12.98
CA GLY A 82 9.85 -7.13 -13.33
C GLY A 82 10.61 -5.83 -13.04
N VAL A 83 11.32 -5.77 -11.91
CA VAL A 83 12.14 -4.60 -11.54
C VAL A 83 13.31 -4.45 -12.50
N GLU A 84 14.01 -5.53 -12.85
CA GLU A 84 15.14 -5.48 -13.77
C GLU A 84 14.74 -4.91 -15.14
N GLY A 85 13.66 -5.44 -15.74
CA GLY A 85 13.11 -4.90 -17.00
C GLY A 85 12.54 -3.49 -16.86
N GLY A 86 11.89 -3.18 -15.73
CA GLY A 86 11.34 -1.84 -15.46
C GLY A 86 12.42 -0.78 -15.32
N VAL A 87 13.55 -1.10 -14.69
CA VAL A 87 14.70 -0.19 -14.51
C VAL A 87 15.40 0.07 -15.84
N GLU A 88 15.57 -0.94 -16.69
CA GLU A 88 16.11 -0.73 -18.03
C GLU A 88 15.21 0.18 -18.87
N LEU A 89 13.90 -0.05 -18.84
CA LEU A 89 12.93 0.79 -19.53
C LEU A 89 12.93 2.22 -18.98
N ALA A 90 13.00 2.40 -17.66
CA ALA A 90 13.03 3.72 -17.03
C ALA A 90 14.31 4.51 -17.40
N LYS A 91 15.47 3.84 -17.49
CA LYS A 91 16.73 4.44 -17.94
C LYS A 91 16.72 4.83 -19.42
N ALA A 92 15.96 4.12 -20.25
CA ALA A 92 15.81 4.40 -21.67
C ALA A 92 14.88 5.59 -21.98
N LEU A 93 14.07 6.03 -21.00
CA LEU A 93 13.13 7.14 -21.14
C LEU A 93 13.73 8.46 -20.64
N SER A 94 13.33 9.58 -21.25
CA SER A 94 13.69 10.90 -20.76
C SER A 94 12.92 11.26 -19.48
N GLU A 95 13.53 12.11 -18.65
CA GLU A 95 12.98 12.49 -17.34
C GLU A 95 11.57 13.11 -17.44
N ASP A 96 11.31 13.90 -18.48
CA ASP A 96 10.00 14.49 -18.75
C ASP A 96 8.91 13.44 -19.04
N VAL A 97 9.27 12.37 -19.77
CA VAL A 97 8.34 11.28 -20.09
C VAL A 97 8.04 10.48 -18.84
N LEU A 98 9.06 10.16 -18.04
CA LEU A 98 8.89 9.46 -16.78
C LEU A 98 8.00 10.27 -15.81
N ARG A 99 8.21 11.57 -15.73
CA ARG A 99 7.39 12.49 -14.93
C ARG A 99 5.93 12.53 -15.37
N ARG A 100 5.68 12.59 -16.69
CA ARG A 100 4.30 12.55 -17.24
C ARG A 100 3.62 11.22 -16.99
N LEU A 101 4.33 10.10 -17.20
CA LEU A 101 3.80 8.76 -16.92
C LEU A 101 3.43 8.62 -15.44
N PHE A 102 4.30 9.08 -14.54
CA PHE A 102 4.03 9.07 -13.11
C PHE A 102 2.81 9.94 -12.74
N ALA A 103 2.70 11.13 -13.33
CA ALA A 103 1.55 12.01 -13.11
C ALA A 103 0.22 11.37 -13.57
N VAL A 104 0.22 10.72 -14.74
CA VAL A 104 -0.96 9.97 -15.23
C VAL A 104 -1.29 8.80 -14.30
N PHE A 105 -0.28 8.04 -13.88
CA PHE A 105 -0.45 6.94 -12.93
C PHE A 105 -1.07 7.43 -11.61
N MET A 106 -0.58 8.54 -11.05
CA MET A 106 -1.18 9.17 -9.86
C MET A 106 -2.63 9.56 -10.07
N PHE A 107 -2.97 10.11 -11.24
CA PHE A 107 -4.35 10.48 -11.55
C PHE A 107 -5.27 9.26 -11.59
N VAL A 108 -4.81 8.15 -12.19
CA VAL A 108 -5.54 6.88 -12.23
C VAL A 108 -5.73 6.31 -10.81
N VAL A 109 -4.68 6.32 -9.99
CA VAL A 109 -4.76 5.86 -8.59
C VAL A 109 -5.75 6.71 -7.78
N ALA A 110 -5.69 8.03 -7.93
CA ALA A 110 -6.62 8.94 -7.27
C ALA A 110 -8.06 8.68 -7.72
N ALA A 111 -8.30 8.51 -9.01
CA ALA A 111 -9.62 8.18 -9.55
C ALA A 111 -10.11 6.81 -9.06
N SER A 112 -9.25 5.79 -9.04
CA SER A 112 -9.53 4.46 -8.48
C SER A 112 -9.94 4.53 -7.01
N LEU A 113 -9.19 5.29 -6.20
CA LEU A 113 -9.47 5.46 -4.78
C LEU A 113 -10.78 6.21 -4.57
N ALA A 114 -11.01 7.29 -5.32
CA ALA A 114 -12.28 8.01 -5.31
C ALA A 114 -13.43 7.08 -5.69
N TRP A 115 -13.30 6.29 -6.75
CA TRP A 115 -14.32 5.31 -7.13
C TRP A 115 -14.59 4.26 -6.07
N ARG A 116 -13.55 3.77 -5.38
CA ARG A 116 -13.71 2.81 -4.26
C ARG A 116 -14.38 3.46 -3.07
N ALA A 117 -14.03 4.70 -2.74
CA ALA A 117 -14.67 5.49 -1.68
C ALA A 117 -16.15 5.76 -2.00
N PHE A 118 -16.47 6.06 -3.26
CA PHE A 118 -17.86 6.19 -3.71
C PHE A 118 -18.61 4.85 -3.81
N ARG A 119 -17.92 3.70 -3.73
CA ARG A 119 -18.51 2.35 -3.83
C ARG A 119 -18.56 1.55 -2.52
N ALA A 120 -18.08 2.04 -1.38
CA ALA A 120 -18.07 1.28 -0.11
C ALA A 120 -18.28 2.19 1.13
N GLN A 121 -19.15 1.93 2.13
CA GLN A 121 -20.13 0.84 2.46
C GLN A 121 -21.23 1.37 3.42
N PRO A 122 -22.37 0.67 3.61
CA PRO A 122 -22.53 0.00 4.91
C PRO A 122 -23.32 -1.32 4.82
N ALA A 123 -22.71 -2.41 5.27
CA ALA A 123 -23.45 -3.54 5.81
C ALA A 123 -22.61 -4.15 6.94
N TYR A 124 -22.63 -3.49 8.10
CA TYR A 124 -22.31 -4.16 9.35
C TYR A 124 -23.45 -5.15 9.60
N PRO A 125 -23.19 -6.46 9.62
CA PRO A 125 -24.21 -7.41 10.07
C PRO A 125 -24.53 -7.06 11.53
N SER A 126 -25.71 -6.52 11.77
CA SER A 126 -26.23 -6.39 13.13
C SER A 126 -26.40 -7.79 13.69
N ASP A 127 -25.69 -8.09 14.78
CA ASP A 127 -25.79 -9.32 15.56
C ASP A 127 -27.20 -9.49 16.15
N ASP A 128 -28.19 -9.81 15.31
CA ASP A 128 -29.59 -10.06 15.69
C ASP A 128 -30.01 -11.51 15.39
N ASP A 129 -29.13 -12.47 15.68
CA ASP A 129 -29.46 -13.91 15.70
C ASP A 129 -29.04 -14.60 17.01
N SER A 130 -28.56 -13.85 18.01
CA SER A 130 -28.27 -14.39 19.35
C SER A 130 -29.53 -14.53 20.24
N ASP A 131 -30.69 -14.02 19.81
CA ASP A 131 -31.92 -13.98 20.61
C ASP A 131 -33.03 -14.95 20.15
N ARG A 132 -32.88 -15.64 19.00
CA ARG A 132 -33.91 -16.59 18.51
C ARG A 132 -33.81 -18.02 19.03
N SER A 133 -32.76 -18.37 19.76
CA SER A 133 -32.58 -19.71 20.35
C SER A 133 -32.90 -19.79 21.85
N ARG A 134 -33.32 -18.67 22.47
CA ARG A 134 -33.81 -18.63 23.85
C ARG A 134 -35.33 -18.51 23.92
N GLY A 135 -36.04 -19.43 23.26
CA GLY A 135 -37.44 -19.67 23.58
C GLY A 135 -37.55 -20.37 24.94
N PRO A 136 -38.41 -19.93 25.87
CA PRO A 136 -38.61 -20.63 27.12
C PRO A 136 -39.25 -21.99 26.85
N SER A 137 -38.50 -23.08 27.03
CA SER A 137 -39.01 -24.45 27.04
C SER A 137 -39.73 -24.75 28.37
N PHE A 138 -40.83 -24.03 28.61
CA PHE A 138 -41.79 -24.36 29.66
C PHE A 138 -42.98 -25.12 29.04
N ARG A 139 -42.97 -26.45 29.19
CA ARG A 139 -44.09 -27.42 29.21
C ARG A 139 -43.48 -28.81 28.95
N ARG A 140 -43.64 -29.83 29.80
CA ARG A 140 -44.85 -30.30 30.49
C ARG A 140 -44.47 -31.07 31.77
N VAL A 141 -45.32 -30.91 32.78
CA VAL A 141 -45.56 -31.87 33.86
C VAL A 141 -46.33 -33.07 33.30
#